data_AF-A0A0X8JKR1-F1
#
_entry.id   AF-A0A0X8JKR1-F1
#
_cell.length_a   1.000
_cell.length_b   1.000
_cell.length_c   1.000
_cell.angle_alpha   90.00
_cell.angle_beta   90.00
_cell.angle_gamma   90.00
#
_symmetry.space_group_name_H-M   'P 1'
#
loop_
_entity.id
_entity.type
_entity.pdbx_description
1 polymer ?
#
loop_
_entity_poly.entity_id
_entity_poly.type
_entity_poly.pdbx_seq_one_letter_code
_entity_poly.pdbx_strand_id
1 'polypeptide(L)'
;MGIPRPRLIFIGALSQYKVDFSLMQRVAELLPDVQWVLIGPVGEGQPDTEKPPRMPNVHILGPRSYEHLPAFLAHCDIAVLPAARNAYTTSMFPMKFFEYLASGLPVVATRLPALEEFEKLYFPADTAEEFAEHIRNVLEGERRDANLIDAACLYHTWEARFKRMETAVQSVLAKE
;
A
#
# COMPACT_ATOMS: atom_id res chain seq x y z
N MET A 1 4.00 -18.67 -8.44
CA MET A 1 4.57 -18.23 -7.15
C MET A 1 4.44 -19.38 -6.15
N GLY A 2 5.54 -19.87 -5.56
CA GLY A 2 5.55 -21.04 -4.65
C GLY A 2 5.26 -20.74 -3.18
N ILE A 3 4.71 -19.56 -2.88
CA ILE A 3 4.37 -19.11 -1.52
C ILE A 3 2.92 -19.52 -1.22
N PRO A 4 2.55 -20.08 -0.05
CA PRO A 4 1.15 -20.43 0.26
C PRO A 4 0.18 -19.23 0.21
N ARG A 5 -1.12 -19.48 0.22
CA ARG A 5 -2.17 -18.46 0.49
C ARG A 5 -2.64 -18.59 1.94
N PRO A 6 -3.16 -17.50 2.56
CA PRO A 6 -3.39 -16.16 2.00
C PRO A 6 -2.11 -15.30 1.92
N ARG A 7 -2.08 -14.32 1.01
CA ARG A 7 -0.92 -13.47 0.71
C ARG A 7 -1.23 -11.98 0.81
N LEU A 8 -0.45 -11.28 1.62
CA LEU A 8 -0.37 -9.82 1.65
C LEU A 8 0.72 -9.36 0.70
N ILE A 9 0.53 -8.23 0.02
CA ILE A 9 1.56 -7.67 -0.87
C ILE A 9 1.90 -6.23 -0.52
N PHE A 10 3.20 -5.95 -0.46
CA PHE A 10 3.77 -4.61 -0.43
C PHE A 10 4.78 -4.47 -1.58
N ILE A 11 4.63 -3.39 -2.34
CA ILE A 11 5.52 -2.99 -3.44
C ILE A 11 6.06 -1.59 -3.13
N GLY A 12 7.36 -1.49 -2.92
CA GLY A 12 8.03 -0.22 -2.67
C GLY A 12 9.39 -0.36 -1.99
N ALA A 13 10.07 0.77 -1.82
CA ALA A 13 11.31 0.83 -1.05
C ALA A 13 11.07 0.37 0.40
N LEU A 14 11.80 -0.67 0.82
CA LEU A 14 11.80 -1.20 2.18
C LEU A 14 12.83 -0.42 3.00
N SER A 15 12.41 0.75 3.48
CA SER A 15 13.21 1.64 4.33
C SER A 15 12.40 2.01 5.57
N GLN A 16 12.99 1.95 6.76
CA GLN A 16 12.29 2.11 8.04
C GLN A 16 11.60 3.47 8.22
N TYR A 17 12.09 4.52 7.54
CA TYR A 17 11.42 5.83 7.55
C TYR A 17 10.12 5.86 6.72
N LYS A 18 9.94 4.91 5.79
CA LYS A 18 8.73 4.75 4.97
C LYS A 18 7.82 3.67 5.50
N VAL A 19 8.39 2.56 5.94
CA VAL A 19 7.72 1.33 6.29
C VAL A 19 7.94 1.01 7.76
N ASP A 20 6.87 0.76 8.49
CA ASP A 20 6.92 0.37 9.90
C ASP A 20 7.21 -1.12 10.02
N PHE A 21 8.49 -1.47 10.17
CA PHE A 21 8.90 -2.86 10.31
C PHE A 21 8.44 -3.49 11.63
N SER A 22 8.26 -2.71 12.69
CA SER A 22 7.75 -3.18 13.98
C SER A 22 6.27 -3.56 13.87
N LEU A 23 5.47 -2.72 13.22
CA LEU A 23 4.08 -3.04 12.88
C LEU A 23 4.00 -4.32 12.03
N MET A 24 4.81 -4.41 10.97
CA MET A 24 4.83 -5.61 10.12
C MET A 24 5.19 -6.87 10.89
N GLN A 25 6.22 -6.81 11.73
CA GLN A 25 6.63 -7.94 12.57
C GLN A 25 5.48 -8.37 13.47
N ARG A 26 4.87 -7.42 14.19
CA ARG A 26 3.79 -7.70 15.12
C ARG A 26 2.57 -8.31 14.43
N VAL A 27 2.19 -7.81 13.26
CA VAL A 27 1.08 -8.38 12.47
C VAL A 27 1.43 -9.77 11.94
N ALA A 28 2.68 -10.01 11.51
CA ALA A 28 3.14 -11.32 11.08
C ALA A 28 3.13 -12.36 12.22
N GLU A 29 3.38 -11.94 13.47
CA GLU A 29 3.26 -12.78 14.67
C GLU A 29 1.79 -13.10 15.00
N LEU A 30 0.89 -12.12 14.84
CA LEU A 30 -0.55 -12.28 15.07
C LEU A 30 -1.25 -13.16 14.03
N LEU A 31 -0.66 -13.31 12.85
CA LEU A 31 -1.20 -14.01 11.69
C LEU A 31 -0.14 -14.94 11.05
N PRO A 32 0.30 -15.99 11.76
CA PRO A 32 1.41 -16.84 11.30
C PRO A 32 1.13 -17.59 10.00
N ASP A 33 -0.14 -17.85 9.68
CA ASP A 33 -0.55 -18.54 8.45
C ASP A 33 -0.64 -17.60 7.23
N VAL A 34 -0.62 -16.28 7.45
CA VAL A 34 -0.73 -15.27 6.40
C VAL A 34 0.66 -14.88 5.89
N GLN A 35 0.85 -14.92 4.57
CA GLN A 35 2.15 -14.75 3.92
C GLN A 35 2.37 -13.30 3.47
N TRP A 36 3.39 -12.63 3.98
CA TRP A 36 3.83 -11.32 3.49
C TRP A 36 4.73 -11.46 2.28
N VAL A 37 4.34 -10.85 1.16
CA VAL A 37 5.14 -10.79 -0.08
C VAL A 37 5.65 -9.36 -0.25
N LEU A 38 6.96 -9.16 -0.05
CA LEU A 38 7.59 -7.84 -0.09
C LEU A 38 8.44 -7.70 -1.36
N ILE A 39 8.13 -6.71 -2.18
CA ILE A 39 8.80 -6.45 -3.47
C ILE A 39 9.38 -5.04 -3.46
N GLY A 40 10.70 -4.95 -3.64
CA GLY A 40 11.40 -3.68 -3.73
C GLY A 40 12.81 -3.72 -3.14
N PRO A 41 13.59 -2.65 -3.35
CA PRO A 41 14.92 -2.52 -2.78
C PRO A 41 14.84 -2.28 -1.28
N VAL A 42 15.77 -2.89 -0.53
CA VAL A 42 15.97 -2.60 0.90
C VAL A 42 16.95 -1.45 1.02
N GLY A 43 16.58 -0.40 1.76
CA GLY A 43 17.43 0.76 2.04
C GLY A 43 17.51 1.80 0.92
N GLU A 44 16.65 1.74 -0.09
CA GLU A 44 16.58 2.81 -1.09
C GLU A 44 16.15 4.14 -0.43
N GLY A 45 16.99 5.16 -0.58
CA GLY A 45 16.84 6.45 0.11
C GLY A 45 17.26 6.45 1.59
N GLN A 46 17.65 5.30 2.15
CA GLN A 46 18.16 5.18 3.52
C GLN A 46 19.07 3.93 3.64
N PRO A 47 20.36 4.02 3.24
CA PRO A 47 21.25 2.85 3.22
C PRO A 47 21.40 2.15 4.58
N ASP A 48 21.37 2.91 5.67
CA ASP A 48 21.48 2.42 7.05
C ASP A 48 20.13 1.98 7.64
N THR A 49 19.13 1.68 6.80
CA THR A 49 17.83 1.19 7.28
C THR A 49 18.00 -0.12 8.06
N GLU A 50 17.19 -0.28 9.09
CA GLU A 50 16.94 -1.62 9.65
C GLU A 50 16.43 -2.56 8.55
N LYS A 51 16.71 -3.85 8.71
CA LYS A 51 16.25 -4.86 7.76
C LYS A 51 14.79 -5.21 8.07
N PRO A 52 13.95 -5.48 7.07
CA PRO A 52 12.62 -6.03 7.30
C PRO A 52 12.68 -7.32 8.14
N PRO A 53 11.62 -7.63 8.91
CA PRO A 53 11.62 -8.77 9.81
C PRO A 53 11.86 -10.08 9.06
N ARG A 54 12.67 -10.96 9.64
CA ARG A 54 12.90 -12.32 9.12
C ARG A 54 12.04 -13.30 9.88
N MET A 55 10.94 -13.70 9.25
CA MET A 55 9.96 -14.62 9.84
C MET A 55 9.55 -15.68 8.81
N PRO A 56 9.07 -16.87 9.25
CA PRO A 56 8.68 -17.94 8.33
C PRO A 56 7.62 -17.54 7.29
N ASN A 57 6.77 -16.57 7.63
CA ASN A 57 5.70 -16.04 6.79
C ASN A 57 6.04 -14.69 6.14
N VAL A 58 7.30 -14.25 6.15
CA VAL A 58 7.75 -13.00 5.49
C VAL A 58 8.73 -13.29 4.36
N HIS A 59 8.31 -12.98 3.14
CA HIS A 59 9.03 -13.30 1.90
C HIS A 59 9.53 -12.01 1.24
N ILE A 60 10.82 -11.72 1.40
CA ILE A 60 11.48 -10.58 0.75
C ILE A 60 11.98 -11.02 -0.63
N LEU A 61 11.30 -10.59 -1.69
CA LEU A 61 11.63 -11.00 -3.05
C LEU A 61 12.68 -10.10 -3.72
N GLY A 62 12.93 -8.92 -3.16
CA GLY A 62 13.77 -7.89 -3.76
C GLY A 62 13.07 -7.14 -4.89
N PRO A 63 13.78 -6.28 -5.65
CA PRO A 63 13.18 -5.51 -6.74
C PRO A 63 12.71 -6.39 -7.90
N ARG A 64 11.65 -5.97 -8.59
CA ARG A 64 11.13 -6.60 -9.82
C ARG A 64 10.88 -5.52 -10.87
N SER A 65 11.01 -5.88 -12.15
CA SER A 65 10.64 -4.97 -13.23
C SER A 65 9.15 -4.66 -13.18
N TYR A 66 8.80 -3.44 -13.57
CA TYR A 66 7.45 -2.92 -13.50
C TYR A 66 6.43 -3.81 -14.21
N GLU A 67 6.81 -4.37 -15.36
CA GLU A 67 5.99 -5.29 -16.18
C GLU A 67 5.55 -6.57 -15.45
N HIS A 68 6.31 -7.01 -14.43
CA HIS A 68 6.00 -8.22 -13.67
C HIS A 68 5.09 -7.94 -12.46
N LEU A 69 5.01 -6.69 -12.00
CA LEU A 69 4.25 -6.33 -10.80
C LEU A 69 2.75 -6.69 -10.88
N PRO A 70 2.05 -6.50 -12.03
CA PRO A 70 0.66 -6.93 -12.17
C PRO A 70 0.46 -8.42 -11.90
N ALA A 71 1.40 -9.28 -12.32
CA ALA A 71 1.32 -10.71 -12.06
C ALA A 71 1.44 -11.04 -10.57
N PHE A 72 2.24 -10.29 -9.80
CA PHE A 72 2.29 -10.44 -8.34
C PHE A 72 0.97 -10.00 -7.69
N LEU A 73 0.46 -8.84 -8.05
CA LEU A 73 -0.80 -8.30 -7.53
C LEU A 73 -1.96 -9.29 -7.75
N ALA A 74 -2.10 -9.82 -8.98
CA ALA A 74 -3.15 -10.80 -9.31
C ALA A 74 -3.06 -12.12 -8.51
N HIS A 75 -1.90 -12.45 -7.96
CA HIS A 75 -1.69 -13.65 -7.16
C HIS A 75 -1.73 -13.41 -5.65
N CYS A 76 -1.99 -12.18 -5.21
CA CYS A 76 -2.14 -11.83 -3.80
C CYS A 76 -3.61 -11.62 -3.42
N ASP A 77 -3.88 -11.56 -2.12
CA ASP A 77 -5.23 -11.46 -1.57
C ASP A 77 -5.55 -10.06 -1.08
N ILE A 78 -4.55 -9.38 -0.51
CA ILE A 78 -4.68 -8.07 0.14
C ILE A 78 -3.43 -7.27 -0.15
N ALA A 79 -3.58 -6.00 -0.54
CA ALA A 79 -2.46 -5.09 -0.62
C ALA A 79 -2.33 -4.30 0.69
N VAL A 80 -1.09 -4.08 1.14
CA VAL A 80 -0.82 -3.47 2.45
C VAL A 80 0.08 -2.24 2.34
N LEU A 81 -0.21 -1.24 3.16
CA LEU A 81 0.62 -0.03 3.34
C LEU A 81 0.92 0.19 4.83
N PRO A 82 1.85 -0.58 5.42
CA PRO A 82 2.28 -0.41 6.81
C PRO A 82 3.26 0.76 6.92
N ALA A 83 2.76 1.98 6.76
CA ALA A 83 3.60 3.18 6.79
C ALA A 83 4.10 3.48 8.20
N ALA A 84 5.38 3.84 8.33
CA ALA A 84 5.92 4.41 9.57
C ALA A 84 5.21 5.73 9.91
N ARG A 85 5.11 6.10 11.18
CA ARG A 85 4.49 7.37 11.61
C ARG A 85 5.58 8.39 11.92
N ASN A 86 5.84 9.30 10.99
CA ASN A 86 6.85 10.36 11.14
C ASN A 86 6.53 11.55 10.23
N ALA A 87 7.32 12.63 10.32
CA ALA A 87 7.09 13.85 9.54
C ALA A 87 7.04 13.61 8.01
N TYR A 88 7.83 12.66 7.49
CA TYR A 88 7.82 12.35 6.05
C TYR A 88 6.51 11.69 5.64
N THR A 89 6.07 10.65 6.34
CA THR A 89 4.86 9.90 5.99
C THR A 89 3.57 10.68 6.26
N THR A 90 3.58 11.59 7.24
CA THR A 90 2.48 12.52 7.52
C THR A 90 2.29 13.56 6.41
N SER A 91 3.34 13.88 5.65
CA SER A 91 3.32 14.93 4.61
C SER A 91 3.38 14.41 3.17
N MET A 92 3.31 13.09 2.97
CA MET A 92 3.39 12.48 1.64
C MET A 92 2.08 11.80 1.24
N PHE A 93 1.83 11.72 -0.07
CA PHE A 93 0.76 10.89 -0.62
C PHE A 93 1.31 9.54 -1.08
N PRO A 94 0.83 8.39 -0.55
CA PRO A 94 1.32 7.09 -0.97
C PRO A 94 0.73 6.72 -2.34
N MET A 95 1.45 6.99 -3.44
CA MET A 95 0.96 6.71 -4.81
C MET A 95 0.49 5.27 -5.02
N LYS A 96 1.11 4.31 -4.32
CA LYS A 96 0.74 2.88 -4.34
C LYS A 96 -0.70 2.60 -3.92
N PHE A 97 -1.32 3.49 -3.15
CA PHE A 97 -2.71 3.38 -2.76
C PHE A 97 -3.64 3.17 -3.95
N PHE A 98 -3.58 4.04 -4.96
CA PHE A 98 -4.43 3.91 -6.15
C PHE A 98 -3.99 2.77 -7.08
N GLU A 99 -2.69 2.45 -7.13
CA GLU A 99 -2.22 1.29 -7.90
C GLU A 99 -2.81 -0.02 -7.34
N TYR A 100 -2.89 -0.15 -6.02
CA TYR A 100 -3.48 -1.33 -5.37
C TYR A 100 -4.98 -1.41 -5.54
N LEU A 101 -5.69 -0.28 -5.33
CA LEU A 101 -7.13 -0.22 -5.57
C LEU A 101 -7.46 -0.57 -7.03
N ALA A 102 -6.74 -0.02 -7.99
CA ALA A 102 -6.93 -0.31 -9.42
C ALA A 102 -6.56 -1.76 -9.79
N SER A 103 -5.77 -2.45 -8.97
CA SER A 103 -5.49 -3.89 -9.15
C SER A 103 -6.61 -4.80 -8.64
N GLY A 104 -7.68 -4.24 -8.08
CA GLY A 104 -8.82 -4.97 -7.52
C GLY A 104 -8.55 -5.58 -6.14
N LEU A 105 -7.41 -5.28 -5.52
CA LEU A 105 -7.08 -5.76 -4.19
C LEU A 105 -7.70 -4.86 -3.11
N PRO A 106 -8.32 -5.44 -2.06
CA PRO A 106 -8.57 -4.73 -0.82
C PRO A 106 -7.27 -4.15 -0.25
N VAL A 107 -7.33 -2.93 0.29
CA VAL A 107 -6.16 -2.24 0.84
C VAL A 107 -6.29 -2.10 2.35
N VAL A 108 -5.35 -2.67 3.12
CA VAL A 108 -5.20 -2.40 4.56
C VAL A 108 -3.99 -1.49 4.75
N ALA A 109 -4.16 -0.35 5.41
CA ALA A 109 -3.11 0.65 5.49
C ALA A 109 -3.06 1.33 6.85
N THR A 110 -1.87 1.75 7.27
CA THR A 110 -1.72 2.70 8.37
C THR A 110 -2.54 3.95 8.05
N ARG A 111 -3.36 4.43 8.99
CA ARG A 111 -4.07 5.70 8.80
C ARG A 111 -3.07 6.85 8.65
N LEU A 112 -3.16 7.56 7.52
CA LEU A 112 -2.32 8.71 7.17
C LEU A 112 -3.21 9.91 6.82
N PRO A 113 -2.79 11.16 7.11
CA PRO A 113 -3.59 12.35 6.79
C PRO A 113 -3.97 12.45 5.32
N ALA A 114 -3.03 12.10 4.42
CA ALA A 114 -3.24 12.11 2.98
C ALA A 114 -4.30 11.09 2.49
N LEU A 115 -4.73 10.17 3.35
CA LEU A 115 -5.73 9.15 3.03
C LEU A 115 -7.08 9.34 3.75
N GLU A 116 -7.21 10.34 4.61
CA GLU A 116 -8.43 10.57 5.41
C GLU A 116 -9.69 10.73 4.55
N GLU A 117 -9.60 11.43 3.43
CA GLU A 117 -10.75 11.60 2.52
C GLU A 117 -11.16 10.30 1.82
N PHE A 118 -10.31 9.27 1.84
CA PHE A 118 -10.50 7.99 1.16
C PHE A 118 -10.86 6.84 2.11
N GLU A 119 -11.15 7.07 3.40
CA GLU A 119 -11.39 5.99 4.38
C GLU A 119 -12.50 5.00 3.99
N LYS A 120 -13.43 5.41 3.12
CA LYS A 120 -14.47 4.52 2.56
C LYS A 120 -13.95 3.53 1.51
N LEU A 121 -12.74 3.73 0.98
CA LEU A 121 -12.13 2.94 -0.09
C LEU A 121 -11.19 1.85 0.43
N TYR A 122 -10.76 1.93 1.69
CA TYR A 122 -9.78 1.02 2.29
C TYR A 122 -10.10 0.69 3.75
N PHE A 123 -9.17 0.00 4.41
CA PHE A 123 -9.27 -0.38 5.82
C PHE A 123 -8.15 0.33 6.63
N PRO A 124 -8.45 1.47 7.27
CA PRO A 124 -7.46 2.23 8.03
C PRO A 124 -7.21 1.64 9.42
N ALA A 125 -5.94 1.34 9.74
CA ALA A 125 -5.52 0.87 11.05
C ALA A 125 -4.53 1.83 11.72
N ASP A 126 -4.63 1.96 13.05
CA ASP A 126 -3.66 2.69 13.89
C ASP A 126 -2.69 1.77 14.63
N THR A 127 -3.09 0.52 14.85
CA THR A 127 -2.38 -0.47 15.66
C THR A 127 -2.19 -1.78 14.90
N ALA A 128 -1.28 -2.62 15.37
CA ALA A 128 -1.05 -3.94 14.77
C ALA A 128 -2.26 -4.86 14.94
N GLU A 129 -2.97 -4.74 16.06
CA GLU A 129 -4.18 -5.49 16.37
C GLU A 129 -5.31 -5.12 15.40
N GLU A 130 -5.58 -3.82 15.18
CA GLU A 130 -6.54 -3.35 14.18
C GLU A 130 -6.13 -3.76 12.75
N PHE A 131 -4.85 -3.66 12.42
CA PHE A 131 -4.33 -4.05 11.12
C PHE A 131 -4.58 -5.54 10.87
N ALA A 132 -4.29 -6.38 11.87
CA ALA A 132 -4.55 -7.82 11.82
C ALA A 132 -6.04 -8.15 11.75
N GLU A 133 -6.89 -7.43 12.50
CA GLU A 133 -8.33 -7.58 12.46
C GLU A 133 -8.90 -7.27 11.07
N HIS A 134 -8.50 -6.15 10.46
CA HIS A 134 -8.90 -5.82 9.10
C HIS A 134 -8.45 -6.87 8.08
N ILE A 135 -7.24 -7.42 8.22
CA ILE A 135 -6.81 -8.54 7.39
C ILE A 135 -7.74 -9.75 7.56
N ARG A 136 -8.09 -10.15 8.79
CA ARG A 136 -9.01 -11.28 9.03
C ARG A 136 -10.37 -11.02 8.39
N ASN A 137 -10.98 -9.87 8.63
CA ASN A 137 -12.30 -9.56 8.09
C ASN A 137 -12.31 -9.57 6.56
N VAL A 138 -11.26 -9.03 5.93
CA VAL A 138 -11.11 -9.07 4.47
C VAL A 138 -10.95 -10.51 3.97
N LEU A 139 -10.19 -11.35 4.66
CA LEU A 139 -10.08 -12.78 4.31
C LEU A 139 -11.42 -13.52 4.49
N GLU A 140 -12.26 -13.08 5.42
CA GLU A 140 -13.61 -13.60 5.67
C GLU A 140 -14.68 -13.04 4.72
N GLY A 141 -14.34 -12.04 3.90
CA GLY A 141 -15.19 -11.54 2.83
C GLY A 141 -15.61 -10.07 2.95
N GLU A 142 -15.15 -9.33 3.96
CA GLU A 142 -15.42 -7.90 4.06
C GLU A 142 -14.81 -7.15 2.86
N ARG A 143 -15.61 -6.32 2.18
CA ARG A 143 -15.18 -5.51 1.03
C ARG A 143 -15.69 -4.09 1.16
N ARG A 144 -14.97 -3.15 0.54
CA ARG A 144 -15.43 -1.78 0.29
C ARG A 144 -16.18 -1.71 -1.03
N ASP A 145 -16.94 -0.64 -1.24
CA ASP A 145 -17.78 -0.47 -2.43
C ASP A 145 -16.91 -0.35 -3.69
N ALA A 146 -17.05 -1.32 -4.58
CA ALA A 146 -16.29 -1.38 -5.83
C ALA A 146 -16.56 -0.19 -6.76
N ASN A 147 -17.80 0.32 -6.80
CA ASN A 147 -18.14 1.46 -7.65
C ASN A 147 -17.48 2.75 -7.14
N LEU A 148 -17.39 2.93 -5.82
CA LEU A 148 -16.67 4.07 -5.23
C LEU A 148 -15.17 3.97 -5.51
N ILE A 149 -14.60 2.77 -5.42
CA ILE A 149 -13.20 2.50 -5.75
C ILE A 149 -12.91 2.80 -7.22
N ASP A 150 -13.74 2.30 -8.14
CA ASP A 150 -13.57 2.51 -9.58
C ASP A 150 -13.67 3.99 -9.94
N ALA A 151 -14.66 4.71 -9.40
CA ALA A 151 -14.81 6.14 -9.60
C ALA A 151 -13.58 6.92 -9.12
N ALA A 152 -13.05 6.58 -7.93
CA ALA A 152 -11.84 7.20 -7.42
C ALA A 152 -10.61 6.89 -8.29
N CYS A 153 -10.42 5.63 -8.70
CA CYS A 153 -9.31 5.25 -9.56
C CYS A 153 -9.34 6.00 -10.91
N LEU A 154 -10.51 6.10 -11.55
CA LEU A 154 -10.69 6.86 -12.79
C LEU A 154 -10.40 8.36 -12.59
N TYR A 155 -10.80 8.93 -11.46
CA TYR A 155 -10.50 10.32 -11.13
C TYR A 155 -9.00 10.57 -10.85
N HIS A 156 -8.27 9.56 -10.40
CA HIS A 156 -6.87 9.68 -10.00
C HIS A 156 -5.85 9.10 -10.99
N THR A 157 -6.26 8.76 -12.21
CA THR A 157 -5.34 8.39 -13.30
C THR A 157 -4.32 9.51 -13.59
N TRP A 158 -3.17 9.14 -14.16
CA TRP A 158 -2.17 10.11 -14.58
C TRP A 158 -2.70 11.10 -15.62
N GLU A 159 -3.49 10.62 -16.58
CA GLU A 159 -4.12 11.47 -17.59
C GLU A 159 -5.08 12.49 -16.96
N ALA A 160 -5.96 12.04 -16.05
CA ALA A 160 -6.90 12.93 -15.37
C ALA A 160 -6.19 13.95 -14.47
N ARG A 161 -5.16 13.51 -13.73
CA ARG A 161 -4.33 14.40 -12.90
C ARG A 161 -3.59 15.44 -13.74
N PHE A 162 -2.98 15.01 -14.85
CA PHE A 162 -2.25 15.90 -15.75
C PHE A 162 -3.18 16.95 -16.36
N LYS A 163 -4.36 16.55 -16.84
CA LYS A 163 -5.35 17.49 -17.37
C LYS A 163 -5.79 18.54 -16.35
N ARG A 164 -6.01 18.15 -15.09
CA ARG A 164 -6.34 19.11 -14.02
C ARG A 164 -5.20 20.09 -13.74
N MET A 165 -3.96 19.59 -13.72
CA MET A 165 -2.77 20.42 -13.55
C MET A 165 -2.63 21.42 -14.70
N GLU A 166 -2.78 20.97 -15.94
CA GLU A 166 -2.73 21.82 -17.14
C GLU A 166 -3.79 22.93 -17.07
N THR A 167 -5.04 22.58 -16.77
CA THR A 167 -6.12 23.58 -16.61
C THR A 167 -5.78 24.61 -15.53
N ALA A 168 -5.22 24.18 -14.40
CA ALA A 168 -4.82 25.10 -13.33
C ALA A 168 -3.72 26.07 -13.78
N VAL A 169 -2.69 25.57 -14.47
CA VAL A 169 -1.59 26.40 -15.01
C VAL A 169 -2.11 27.39 -16.05
N GLN A 170 -2.93 26.93 -16.99
CA GLN A 170 -3.54 27.79 -18.02
C GLN A 170 -4.40 28.90 -17.40
N SER A 171 -5.12 28.60 -16.32
CA SER A 171 -5.96 29.60 -15.64
C SER A 171 -5.18 30.76 -15.00
N VAL A 172 -3.88 30.56 -14.71
CA VAL A 172 -2.98 31.59 -14.19
C VAL A 172 -2.38 32.37 -15.36
N LEU A 173 -1.89 31.68 -16.39
CA LEU A 173 -1.30 32.31 -17.59
C LEU A 173 -2.31 33.18 -18.35
N ALA A 174 -3.59 32.82 -18.38
CA ALA A 174 -4.63 33.61 -19.05
C ALA A 174 -5.06 34.88 -18.30
N LYS A 175 -4.52 35.13 -17.09
CA LYS A 175 -4.79 36.33 -16.28
C LYS A 175 -3.70 37.40 -16.39
N GLU A 176 -2.63 37.11 -17.12
CA GLU A 176 -1.57 38.05 -17.50
C GLU A 176 -1.81 38.58 -18.93
#